data_AF-A0A8D8EJ76-F1
#
_entry.id   AF-A0A8D8EJ76-F1
#
_cell.length_a   1.000
_cell.length_b   1.000
_cell.length_c   1.000
_cell.angle_alpha   90.00
_cell.angle_beta   90.00
_cell.angle_gamma   90.00
#
_symmetry.space_group_name_H-M   'P 1'
#
loop_
_entity.id
_entity.type
_entity.pdbx_description
1 polymer ?
#
loop_
_entity_poly.entity_id
_entity_poly.type
_entity_poly.pdbx_seq_one_letter_code
_entity_poly.pdbx_strand_id
1 'polypeptide(L)'
;MSSLSDHPPYPRAVFLHVLSTNSAALSFYKMHGFEFHASLPEYYRIGEQLADGCTYVKYINGTYTNVTFTDVCRTFGNTICMPLKAICKMLSF
;
A
#
# COMPACT_ATOMS: atom_id res chain seq x y z
N MET A 1 1.08 -30.75 4.01
CA MET A 1 0.21 -29.91 3.15
C MET A 1 1.11 -28.86 2.53
N SER A 2 1.39 -28.94 1.22
CA SER A 2 2.05 -27.85 0.50
C SER A 2 1.06 -26.68 0.41
N SER A 3 1.51 -25.46 0.70
CA SER A 3 0.68 -24.29 0.52
C SER A 3 0.55 -24.01 -0.98
N LEU A 4 -0.60 -23.53 -1.46
CA LEU A 4 -0.77 -23.12 -2.86
C LEU A 4 0.27 -22.07 -3.32
N SER A 5 0.94 -21.43 -2.36
CA SER A 5 2.02 -20.47 -2.56
C SER A 5 3.35 -21.10 -3.00
N ASP A 6 3.52 -22.42 -2.84
CA ASP A 6 4.82 -23.10 -2.98
C ASP A 6 5.08 -23.63 -4.39
N HIS A 7 4.17 -23.39 -5.34
CA HIS A 7 4.26 -23.88 -6.71
C HIS A 7 4.16 -22.73 -7.73
N PRO A 8 4.97 -22.74 -8.79
CA PRO A 8 4.88 -21.76 -9.86
C PRO A 8 3.56 -21.90 -10.65
N PRO A 9 2.94 -20.79 -11.11
CA PRO A 9 3.38 -19.40 -10.91
C PRO A 9 3.11 -18.92 -9.48
N TYR A 10 4.12 -18.34 -8.85
CA TYR A 10 4.01 -17.84 -7.49
C TYR A 10 2.97 -16.72 -7.40
N PRO A 11 2.09 -16.73 -6.39
CA PRO A 11 1.13 -15.65 -6.16
C PRO A 11 1.83 -14.29 -6.10
N ARG A 12 1.23 -13.28 -6.73
CA ARG A 12 1.84 -11.95 -6.85
C ARG A 12 1.24 -10.91 -5.91
N ALA A 13 0.04 -11.16 -5.40
CA ALA A 13 -0.61 -10.27 -4.46
C ALA A 13 -1.63 -11.05 -3.64
N VAL A 14 -1.85 -10.58 -2.42
CA VAL A 14 -3.01 -10.90 -1.61
C VAL A 14 -3.87 -9.65 -1.58
N PHE A 15 -5.14 -9.74 -2.00
CA PHE A 15 -6.07 -8.64 -1.92
C PHE A 15 -7.32 -9.06 -1.17
N LEU A 16 -8.01 -8.08 -0.58
CA LEU A 16 -9.23 -8.30 0.16
C LEU A 16 -10.09 -7.03 0.17
N HIS A 17 -11.37 -7.21 0.47
CA HIS A 17 -12.31 -6.12 0.67
C HIS A 17 -12.61 -5.96 2.16
N VAL A 18 -12.71 -4.72 2.61
CA VAL A 18 -13.06 -4.36 3.99
C VAL A 18 -14.22 -3.39 3.94
N LEU A 19 -15.15 -3.47 4.88
CA LEU A 19 -16.15 -2.42 5.07
C LEU A 19 -15.44 -1.10 5.40
N SER A 20 -15.80 -0.01 4.73
CA SER A 20 -15.13 1.29 4.87
C SER A 20 -15.18 1.85 6.29
N THR A 21 -16.17 1.41 7.09
CA THR A 21 -16.37 1.81 8.49
C THR A 21 -15.73 0.86 9.51
N ASN A 22 -15.16 -0.28 9.09
CA ASN A 22 -14.53 -1.23 10.00
C ASN A 22 -13.09 -0.79 10.35
N SER A 23 -12.98 0.20 11.22
CA SER A 23 -11.72 0.81 11.64
C SER A 23 -10.70 -0.20 12.19
N ALA A 24 -11.15 -1.22 12.92
CA ALA A 24 -10.30 -2.28 13.46
C ALA A 24 -9.62 -3.08 12.34
N ALA A 25 -10.40 -3.56 11.36
CA ALA A 25 -9.85 -4.29 10.22
C ALA A 25 -8.95 -3.40 9.35
N LEU A 26 -9.35 -2.16 9.09
CA LEU A 26 -8.55 -1.20 8.33
C LEU A 26 -7.18 -0.96 8.99
N SER A 27 -7.16 -0.76 10.30
CA SER A 27 -5.93 -0.58 11.07
C SER A 27 -5.06 -1.84 11.05
N PHE A 28 -5.68 -3.01 11.24
CA PHE A 28 -4.99 -4.30 11.19
C PHE A 28 -4.30 -4.52 9.84
N TYR A 29 -5.02 -4.35 8.73
CA TYR A 29 -4.46 -4.61 7.40
C TYR A 29 -3.35 -3.61 7.05
N LYS A 30 -3.52 -2.31 7.39
CA LYS A 30 -2.45 -1.30 7.23
C LYS A 30 -1.20 -1.67 8.02
N MET A 31 -1.35 -2.08 9.29
CA MET A 31 -0.24 -2.48 10.16
C MET A 31 0.52 -3.70 9.62
N HIS A 32 -0.17 -4.58 8.88
CA HIS A 32 0.43 -5.77 8.27
C HIS A 32 0.94 -5.55 6.83
N GLY A 33 1.05 -4.29 6.39
CA GLY A 33 1.62 -3.92 5.10
C GLY A 33 0.68 -4.13 3.91
N PHE A 34 -0.64 -4.13 4.15
CA PHE A 34 -1.59 -3.93 3.07
C PHE A 34 -1.76 -2.43 2.80
N GLU A 35 -1.85 -2.09 1.52
CA GLU A 35 -2.05 -0.75 1.04
C GLU A 35 -3.48 -0.58 0.52
N PHE A 36 -4.03 0.63 0.71
CA PHE A 36 -5.32 0.96 0.12
C PHE A 36 -5.22 0.96 -1.41
N HIS A 37 -6.15 0.28 -2.07
CA HIS A 37 -6.17 0.16 -3.53
C HIS A 37 -7.34 0.91 -4.16
N ALA A 38 -8.56 0.77 -3.64
CA ALA A 38 -9.75 1.38 -4.22
C ALA A 38 -10.89 1.49 -3.20
N SER A 39 -11.76 2.50 -3.38
CA SER A 39 -13.07 2.57 -2.72
C SER A 39 -14.11 1.84 -3.57
N LEU A 40 -15.07 1.18 -2.92
CA LEU A 40 -16.14 0.42 -3.55
C LEU A 40 -17.49 0.91 -3.01
N PRO A 41 -18.16 1.84 -3.72
CA PRO A 41 -19.45 2.36 -3.27
C PRO A 41 -20.51 1.25 -3.18
N GLU A 42 -21.32 1.26 -2.12
CA GLU A 42 -22.48 0.36 -1.93
C GLU A 42 -22.16 -1.14 -2.06
N TYR A 43 -20.91 -1.53 -1.78
CA TYR A 43 -20.39 -2.88 -2.01
C TYR A 43 -20.96 -3.94 -1.06
N TYR A 44 -21.26 -3.55 0.17
CA TYR A 44 -21.84 -4.45 1.18
C TYR A 44 -23.31 -4.14 1.39
N ARG A 45 -24.10 -5.20 1.61
CA ARG A 45 -25.46 -5.11 2.13
C ARG A 45 -25.50 -5.67 3.54
N ILE A 46 -25.80 -4.81 4.51
CA ILE A 46 -25.91 -5.15 5.94
C ILE A 46 -27.38 -4.95 6.32
N GLY A 47 -28.15 -6.05 6.32
CA GLY A 47 -29.60 -5.98 6.41
C GLY A 47 -30.20 -5.30 5.18
N GLU A 48 -30.96 -4.22 5.38
CA GLU A 48 -31.53 -3.40 4.31
C GLU A 48 -30.65 -2.20 3.92
N GLN A 49 -29.52 -2.00 4.61
CA GLN A 49 -28.65 -0.86 4.37
C GLN A 49 -27.48 -1.24 3.45
N LEU A 50 -27.22 -0.40 2.46
CA LEU A 50 -26.02 -0.45 1.63
C LEU A 50 -24.87 0.28 2.33
N ALA A 51 -23.68 -0.28 2.21
CA ALA A 51 -22.49 0.27 2.84
C ALA A 51 -21.27 0.11 1.94
N ASP A 52 -20.39 1.10 1.99
CA ASP A 52 -19.19 1.13 1.14
C ASP A 52 -18.15 0.12 1.62
N GLY A 53 -17.46 -0.47 0.66
CA GLY A 53 -16.25 -1.24 0.87
C GLY A 53 -15.01 -0.49 0.43
N CYS A 54 -13.86 -1.07 0.71
CA CYS A 54 -12.59 -0.68 0.15
C CYS A 54 -11.71 -1.90 -0.07
N THR A 55 -10.89 -1.85 -1.11
CA THR A 55 -9.92 -2.88 -1.45
C THR A 55 -8.58 -2.56 -0.81
N TYR A 56 -8.00 -3.54 -0.14
CA TYR A 56 -6.63 -3.51 0.35
C TYR A 56 -5.82 -4.59 -0.35
N VAL A 57 -4.57 -4.28 -0.68
CA VAL A 57 -3.66 -5.18 -1.40
C VAL A 57 -2.30 -5.24 -0.72
N LYS A 58 -1.73 -6.43 -0.62
CA LYS A 58 -0.34 -6.67 -0.22
C LYS A 58 0.35 -7.43 -1.34
N TYR A 59 1.31 -6.79 -1.97
CA TYR A 59 2.13 -7.40 -2.99
C TYR A 59 3.17 -8.32 -2.35
N ILE A 60 3.39 -9.48 -2.97
CA ILE A 60 4.25 -10.56 -2.45
C ILE A 60 5.13 -11.10 -3.56
N ASN A 61 6.21 -11.81 -3.20
CA ASN A 61 7.14 -12.40 -4.16
C ASN A 61 7.80 -11.37 -5.11
N GLY A 62 8.19 -10.21 -4.55
CA GLY A 62 8.97 -9.19 -5.26
C GLY A 62 8.18 -8.38 -6.29
N THR A 63 6.85 -8.48 -6.28
CA THR A 63 6.00 -7.56 -7.02
C THR A 63 5.82 -6.27 -6.23
N TYR A 64 5.70 -5.16 -6.95
CA TYR A 64 5.47 -3.85 -6.38
C TYR A 64 4.19 -3.29 -6.99
N THR A 65 3.55 -2.38 -6.27
CA THR A 65 2.59 -1.47 -6.90
C THR A 65 3.34 -0.70 -8.00
N ASN A 66 2.63 -0.13 -8.99
CA ASN A 66 3.29 0.80 -9.91
C ASN A 66 3.75 2.04 -9.11
N VAL A 67 4.92 1.96 -8.47
CA VAL A 67 5.66 3.11 -7.95
C VAL A 67 5.83 4.01 -9.14
N THR A 68 5.03 5.06 -9.19
CA THR A 68 5.07 5.99 -10.31
C THR A 68 6.44 6.66 -10.25
N PHE A 69 7.07 6.95 -11.39
CA PHE A 69 8.41 7.56 -11.45
C PHE A 69 8.54 8.79 -10.53
N THR A 70 7.43 9.48 -10.28
CA THR A 70 7.28 10.55 -9.28
C THR A 70 7.63 10.17 -7.83
N ASP A 71 7.31 8.96 -7.36
CA ASP A 71 7.64 8.51 -6.00
C ASP A 71 9.12 8.16 -5.85
N VAL A 72 9.72 7.62 -6.92
CA VAL A 72 11.18 7.40 -7.00
C VAL A 72 11.89 8.75 -6.99
N CYS A 73 11.48 9.70 -7.84
CA CYS A 73 12.05 11.04 -7.86
C CYS A 73 11.91 11.77 -6.52
N ARG A 74 10.78 11.61 -5.81
CA ARG A 74 10.58 12.20 -4.48
C ARG A 74 11.52 11.59 -3.43
N THR A 75 11.70 10.27 -3.46
CA THR A 75 12.61 9.57 -2.55
C THR A 75 14.06 9.98 -2.80
N PHE A 76 14.49 10.01 -4.06
CA PHE A 76 15.82 10.50 -4.45
C PHE A 76 16.02 11.98 -4.08
N GLY A 77 15.01 12.82 -4.30
CA GLY A 77 15.04 14.24 -3.92
C GLY A 77 15.23 14.43 -2.42
N ASN A 78 14.52 13.68 -1.58
CA ASN A 78 14.62 13.84 -0.13
C ASN A 78 15.91 13.22 0.45
N THR A 79 16.39 12.09 -0.07
CA THR A 79 17.58 11.42 0.46
C THR A 79 18.89 12.01 -0.05
N ILE A 80 18.94 12.47 -1.31
CA ILE A 80 20.18 12.99 -1.93
C ILE A 80 20.26 14.51 -1.89
N CYS A 81 19.14 15.25 -2.01
CA CYS A 81 19.19 16.71 -2.06
C CYS A 81 19.32 17.38 -0.68
N MET A 82 18.86 16.72 0.40
CA MET A 82 18.99 17.28 1.75
C MET A 82 20.43 17.32 2.30
N PRO A 83 21.32 16.32 2.10
CA PRO A 83 22.70 16.47 2.54
C PRO A 83 23.46 17.54 1.75
N LEU A 84 23.17 17.74 0.46
CA LEU A 84 23.80 18.81 -0.34
C LEU A 84 23.41 20.21 0.16
N LYS A 85 22.13 20.44 0.51
CA LYS A 85 21.71 21.74 1.05
C LYS A 85 22.35 22.05 2.40
N ALA A 86 22.58 21.04 3.25
CA ALA A 86 23.28 21.21 4.52
C ALA A 86 24.78 21.49 4.32
N ILE A 87 25.42 20.80 3.37
CA ILE A 87 26.85 20.98 3.04
C ILE A 87 27.10 22.36 2.40
N CYS A 88 26.26 22.79 1.45
CA CYS A 88 26.37 24.13 0.86
C CYS A 88 26.16 25.26 1.87
N LYS A 89 25.37 25.04 2.93
CA LYS A 89 25.18 26.02 4.01
C LYS A 89 26.34 26.04 5.01
N MET A 90 27.10 24.95 5.15
CA MET A 90 28.34 24.91 5.93
C MET A 90 29.54 25.52 5.20
N LEU A 91 29.60 25.44 3.86
CA LEU A 91 30.71 25.97 3.06
C LEU A 91 30.57 27.47 2.73
N SER A 92 29.52 28.13 3.21
CA SER A 92 29.23 29.55 2.98
C SER A 92 29.54 30.44 4.20
N PHE A 93 30.39 29.97 5.12
CA PHE A 93 30.97 30.73 6.23
C PHE A 93 32.45 31.03 5.97
#